data_AF-A0A940N6C9-F1
#
_entry.id   AF-A0A940N6C9-F1
#
_cell.length_a   1.000
_cell.length_b   1.000
_cell.length_c   1.000
_cell.angle_alpha   90.00
_cell.angle_beta   90.00
_cell.angle_gamma   90.00
#
_symmetry.space_group_name_H-M   'P 1'
#
loop_
_entity.id
_entity.type
_entity.pdbx_description
1 polymer ?
#
loop_
_entity_poly.entity_id
_entity_poly.type
_entity_poly.pdbx_seq_one_letter_code
_entity_poly.pdbx_strand_id
1 'polypeptide(L)'
;MIWKFVNSRRFSPLRSLLLSACISLAGCSGVHSDAATTVEVPRHVELGSDGVSALNYTPWYIHTFAITGPKGSGISGGGPNVWPIKQNGRPSGGGAEVCCMTYPVEWQPDLKLTVRWLVEKKKPDGKVFGYWYKAENVRIAQYDGKNAGAVWGIFLPGDRVRVMVPDGDHDGGNNVNNRPADNDPYIAQGVLDEEWNRLYPPAHD
;
A
#
# COMPACT_ATOMS: atom_id res chain seq x y z
N MET A 1 33.27 45.70 25.02
CA MET A 1 34.04 46.96 25.06
C MET A 1 34.46 47.27 23.63
N ILE A 2 33.59 47.93 22.86
CA ILE A 2 33.67 49.37 22.54
C ILE A 2 35.09 49.72 22.08
N TRP A 3 35.29 50.04 20.80
CA TRP A 3 36.01 51.24 20.40
C TRP A 3 35.41 51.81 19.11
N LYS A 4 35.12 53.10 19.20
CA LYS A 4 34.49 53.99 18.24
C LYS A 4 35.57 54.71 17.42
N PHE A 5 35.20 55.07 16.18
CA PHE A 5 35.43 56.35 15.47
C PHE A 5 36.81 57.02 15.40
N VAL A 6 37.09 57.59 14.22
CA VAL A 6 37.42 59.02 13.90
C VAL A 6 38.04 59.02 12.49
N ASN A 7 37.42 59.53 11.41
CA ASN A 7 37.03 60.89 11.01
C ASN A 7 38.13 61.69 10.26
N SER A 8 37.65 62.54 9.34
CA SER A 8 38.26 63.72 8.69
C SER A 8 38.82 63.47 7.27
N ARG A 9 38.60 64.29 6.23
CA ARG A 9 38.26 65.74 6.10
C ARG A 9 37.51 65.99 4.77
N ARG A 10 36.38 66.74 4.81
CA ARG A 10 36.11 68.08 4.24
C ARG A 10 36.59 68.33 2.80
N PHE A 11 35.70 68.77 1.91
CA PHE A 11 35.64 70.15 1.38
C PHE A 11 34.39 70.31 0.47
N SER A 12 33.58 71.33 0.75
CA SER A 12 32.62 71.96 -0.16
C SER A 12 33.15 73.38 -0.42
N PRO A 13 32.82 74.11 -1.51
CA PRO A 13 31.43 74.59 -1.71
C PRO A 13 30.98 74.91 -3.17
N LEU A 14 29.70 75.29 -3.25
CA LEU A 14 29.13 76.41 -4.03
C LEU A 14 28.40 76.13 -5.37
N ARG A 15 27.06 76.38 -5.34
CA ARG A 15 26.16 76.99 -6.36
C ARG A 15 25.93 76.18 -7.66
N SER A 16 24.75 76.13 -8.27
CA SER A 16 23.55 76.96 -8.28
C SER A 16 22.32 76.12 -8.65
N LEU A 17 21.14 76.62 -8.27
CA LEU A 17 19.81 76.16 -8.71
C LEU A 17 19.69 76.02 -10.24
N LEU A 18 18.93 75.03 -10.69
CA LEU A 18 17.96 75.15 -11.79
C LEU A 18 16.88 74.05 -11.65
N LEU A 19 15.64 74.48 -11.48
CA LEU A 19 14.45 73.65 -11.52
C LEU A 19 14.25 73.07 -12.93
N SER A 20 13.95 71.79 -13.03
CA SER A 20 13.16 71.28 -14.16
C SER A 20 12.36 70.07 -13.70
N ALA A 21 11.05 70.25 -13.63
CA ALA A 21 10.08 69.23 -13.29
C ALA A 21 9.85 68.33 -14.52
N CYS A 22 10.24 67.07 -14.43
CA CYS A 22 9.78 66.02 -15.33
C CYS A 22 8.90 65.07 -14.52
N ILE A 23 7.60 65.16 -14.74
CA ILE A 23 6.62 64.18 -14.27
C ILE A 23 6.81 62.93 -15.13
N SER A 24 7.49 61.92 -14.60
CA SER A 24 7.57 60.59 -15.21
C SER A 24 6.50 59.71 -14.55
N LEU A 25 5.43 59.42 -15.29
CA LEU A 25 4.53 58.32 -14.97
C LEU A 25 5.30 57.00 -15.12
N ALA A 26 5.85 56.49 -14.02
CA ALA A 26 6.29 55.11 -13.95
C ALA A 26 5.09 54.25 -13.57
N GLY A 27 4.51 53.57 -14.55
CA GLY A 27 3.45 52.59 -14.35
C GLY A 27 3.94 51.44 -13.47
N CYS A 28 3.08 50.99 -12.55
CA CYS A 28 3.29 49.79 -11.76
C CYS A 28 3.34 48.56 -12.66
N SER A 29 4.53 48.06 -13.01
CA SER A 29 4.69 46.69 -13.47
C SER A 29 4.66 45.77 -12.23
N GLY A 30 3.45 45.50 -11.75
CA GLY A 30 3.21 44.35 -10.89
C GLY A 30 3.44 43.10 -11.72
N VAL A 31 4.68 42.59 -11.74
CA VAL A 31 4.96 41.23 -12.19
C VAL A 31 4.34 40.32 -11.14
N HIS A 32 3.06 40.00 -11.33
CA HIS A 32 2.48 38.79 -10.76
C HIS A 32 3.31 37.65 -11.34
N SER A 33 4.23 37.14 -10.52
CA SER A 33 4.75 35.80 -10.71
C SER A 33 3.56 34.90 -10.47
N ASP A 34 2.80 34.61 -11.54
CA ASP A 34 1.91 33.47 -11.57
C ASP A 34 2.81 32.24 -11.40
N ALA A 35 3.02 31.87 -10.13
CA ALA A 35 3.48 30.55 -9.79
C ALA A 35 2.46 29.62 -10.42
N ALA A 36 2.84 29.01 -11.54
CA ALA A 36 2.07 27.96 -12.16
C ALA A 36 1.89 26.89 -11.10
N THR A 37 0.72 26.87 -10.47
CA THR A 37 0.28 25.77 -9.64
C THR A 37 0.31 24.57 -10.56
N THR A 38 1.32 23.72 -10.42
CA THR A 38 1.34 22.41 -11.06
C THR A 38 0.11 21.69 -10.51
N VAL A 39 -0.96 21.67 -11.29
CA VAL A 39 -2.10 20.80 -11.03
C VAL A 39 -1.53 19.40 -11.20
N GLU A 40 -1.16 18.76 -10.08
CA GLU A 40 -0.88 17.33 -10.06
C GLU A 40 -2.18 16.64 -10.47
N VAL A 41 -2.29 16.34 -11.77
CA VAL A 41 -3.32 15.45 -12.27
C VAL A 41 -3.08 14.12 -11.55
N PRO A 42 -4.04 13.61 -10.76
CA PRO A 42 -3.88 12.34 -10.09
C PRO A 42 -3.47 11.29 -11.12
N ARG A 43 -2.34 10.61 -10.91
CA ARG A 43 -1.94 9.52 -11.82
C ARG A 43 -3.08 8.51 -11.86
N HIS A 44 -3.69 8.36 -13.04
CA HIS A 44 -4.60 7.27 -13.29
C HIS A 44 -3.80 5.97 -13.26
N VAL A 45 -4.12 5.08 -12.33
CA VAL A 45 -3.52 3.75 -12.25
C VAL A 45 -4.40 2.81 -13.06
N GLU A 46 -3.88 2.28 -14.15
CA GLU A 46 -4.57 1.26 -14.93
C GLU A 46 -4.73 -0.02 -14.10
N LEU A 47 -5.94 -0.55 -14.06
CA LEU A 47 -6.28 -1.74 -13.27
C LEU A 47 -6.53 -2.93 -14.19
N GLY A 48 -5.87 -4.05 -13.88
CA GLY A 48 -6.17 -5.37 -14.43
C GLY A 48 -7.15 -6.13 -13.52
N SER A 49 -7.65 -7.24 -14.03
CA SER A 49 -8.49 -8.17 -13.27
C SER A 49 -8.07 -9.60 -13.58
N ASP A 50 -7.84 -10.38 -12.53
CA ASP A 50 -7.48 -11.81 -12.64
C ASP A 50 -8.16 -12.60 -11.51
N GLY A 51 -8.04 -13.91 -11.53
CA GLY A 51 -8.54 -14.79 -10.48
C GLY A 51 -7.81 -14.61 -9.15
N VAL A 52 -8.39 -15.17 -8.11
CA VAL A 52 -7.81 -15.26 -6.78
C VAL A 52 -7.68 -16.72 -6.38
N SER A 53 -6.45 -17.09 -6.06
CA SER A 53 -6.09 -18.40 -5.55
C SER A 53 -5.50 -18.28 -4.16
N ALA A 54 -5.33 -19.41 -3.47
CA ALA A 54 -4.74 -19.41 -2.15
C ALA A 54 -3.98 -20.69 -1.83
N LEU A 55 -3.02 -20.54 -0.92
CA LEU A 55 -2.31 -21.63 -0.27
C LEU A 55 -2.41 -21.47 1.24
N ASN A 56 -2.68 -22.57 1.94
CA ASN A 56 -2.80 -22.59 3.39
C ASN A 56 -1.76 -23.52 4.01
N TYR A 57 -0.81 -22.91 4.72
CA TYR A 57 0.21 -23.58 5.53
C TYR A 57 -0.15 -23.61 7.03
N THR A 58 -1.35 -23.15 7.39
CA THR A 58 -1.82 -23.14 8.78
C THR A 58 -2.54 -24.45 9.12
N PRO A 59 -2.63 -24.83 10.41
CA PRO A 59 -3.43 -25.97 10.85
C PRO A 59 -4.94 -25.66 10.88
N TRP A 60 -5.36 -24.47 10.44
CA TRP A 60 -6.73 -23.99 10.56
C TRP A 60 -7.40 -23.90 9.19
N TYR A 61 -8.71 -24.11 9.17
CA TYR A 61 -9.49 -23.92 7.96
C TYR A 61 -9.71 -22.43 7.74
N ILE A 62 -9.43 -21.97 6.51
CA ILE A 62 -9.71 -20.60 6.08
C ILE A 62 -11.04 -20.65 5.34
N HIS A 63 -12.07 -20.07 5.92
CA HIS A 63 -13.42 -20.12 5.36
C HIS A 63 -13.56 -19.19 4.15
N THR A 64 -12.99 -17.99 4.22
CA THR A 64 -12.95 -17.03 3.13
C THR A 64 -11.93 -15.94 3.45
N PHE A 65 -11.52 -15.18 2.43
CA PHE A 65 -10.71 -13.99 2.62
C PHE A 65 -11.00 -12.93 1.55
N ALA A 66 -10.66 -11.69 1.90
CA ALA A 66 -10.72 -10.53 1.03
C ALA A 66 -9.38 -9.79 1.04
N ILE A 67 -9.02 -9.25 -0.12
CA ILE A 67 -7.87 -8.38 -0.31
C ILE A 67 -8.42 -7.05 -0.81
N THR A 68 -8.15 -5.95 -0.11
CA THR A 68 -8.64 -4.62 -0.51
C THR A 68 -7.52 -3.60 -0.48
N GLY A 69 -7.45 -2.76 -1.51
CA GLY A 69 -6.56 -1.62 -1.55
C GLY A 69 -7.14 -0.39 -0.81
N PRO A 70 -6.47 0.77 -0.94
CA PRO A 70 -6.95 2.02 -0.36
C PRO A 70 -8.37 2.38 -0.82
N LYS A 71 -9.13 3.04 0.05
CA LYS A 71 -10.51 3.45 -0.26
C LYS A 71 -10.54 4.29 -1.55
N GLY A 72 -11.42 3.93 -2.48
CA GLY A 72 -11.57 4.62 -3.76
C GLY A 72 -10.58 4.20 -4.85
N SER A 73 -9.62 3.31 -4.56
CA SER A 73 -8.67 2.79 -5.57
C SER A 73 -9.29 1.81 -6.56
N GLY A 74 -10.44 1.21 -6.24
CA GLY A 74 -11.02 0.12 -7.03
C GLY A 74 -10.29 -1.22 -6.90
N ILE A 75 -9.19 -1.28 -6.14
CA ILE A 75 -8.42 -2.49 -5.90
C ILE A 75 -9.15 -3.34 -4.86
N SER A 76 -9.70 -4.47 -5.28
CA SER A 76 -10.40 -5.40 -4.37
C SER A 76 -10.58 -6.78 -4.99
N GLY A 77 -10.65 -7.79 -4.15
CA GLY A 77 -10.97 -9.16 -4.52
C GLY A 77 -11.22 -10.03 -3.31
N GLY A 78 -11.73 -11.24 -3.56
CA GLY A 78 -11.95 -12.25 -2.54
C GLY A 78 -11.49 -13.61 -3.04
N GLY A 79 -11.13 -14.50 -2.13
CA GLY A 79 -10.59 -15.81 -2.48
C GLY A 79 -11.41 -17.00 -1.96
N PRO A 80 -11.05 -18.23 -2.38
CA PRO A 80 -11.77 -19.44 -2.01
C PRO A 80 -11.57 -19.78 -0.53
N ASN A 81 -12.39 -20.72 -0.05
CA ASN A 81 -12.07 -21.44 1.17
C ASN A 81 -10.88 -22.38 0.96
N VAL A 82 -10.09 -22.61 2.02
CA VAL A 82 -8.88 -23.43 1.94
C VAL A 82 -8.73 -24.32 3.16
N TRP A 83 -8.62 -25.63 2.92
CA TRP A 83 -8.35 -26.64 3.94
C TRP A 83 -7.03 -26.37 4.69
N PRO A 84 -6.88 -26.88 5.93
CA PRO A 84 -5.61 -26.86 6.64
C PRO A 84 -4.47 -27.50 5.86
N ILE A 85 -3.24 -27.18 6.26
CA ILE A 85 -2.02 -27.85 5.80
C ILE A 85 -2.16 -29.37 5.88
N LYS A 86 -1.62 -30.07 4.88
CA LYS A 86 -1.65 -31.53 4.80
C LYS A 86 -0.68 -32.13 5.83
N GLN A 87 -0.95 -33.36 6.27
CA GLN A 87 -0.10 -34.08 7.22
C GLN A 87 1.36 -34.24 6.75
N ASN A 88 1.60 -34.24 5.44
CA ASN A 88 2.93 -34.32 4.85
C ASN A 88 3.66 -32.96 4.76
N GLY A 89 3.12 -31.91 5.39
CA GLY A 89 3.70 -30.56 5.42
C GLY A 89 3.50 -29.74 4.15
N ARG A 90 2.81 -30.28 3.13
CA ARG A 90 2.47 -29.50 1.92
C ARG A 90 1.25 -28.62 2.18
N PRO A 91 1.17 -27.43 1.57
CA PRO A 91 -0.02 -26.60 1.71
C PRO A 91 -1.23 -27.28 1.09
N SER A 92 -2.40 -26.88 1.57
CA SER A 92 -3.65 -27.07 0.86
C SER A 92 -3.96 -25.84 0.00
N GLY A 93 -4.87 -25.99 -0.97
CA GLY A 93 -5.20 -24.94 -1.93
C GLY A 93 -4.53 -25.14 -3.29
N GLY A 94 -4.58 -24.09 -4.13
CA GLY A 94 -4.05 -24.06 -5.49
C GLY A 94 -4.82 -24.86 -6.55
N GLY A 95 -5.92 -25.54 -6.18
CA GLY A 95 -6.79 -26.28 -7.11
C GLY A 95 -8.14 -25.62 -7.39
N ALA A 96 -8.44 -24.51 -6.71
CA ALA A 96 -9.65 -23.72 -6.93
C ALA A 96 -9.25 -22.24 -7.00
N GLU A 97 -9.74 -21.58 -8.04
CA GLU A 97 -9.60 -20.15 -8.28
C GLU A 97 -10.99 -19.54 -8.28
N VAL A 98 -11.14 -18.36 -7.67
CA VAL A 98 -12.39 -17.60 -7.72
C VAL A 98 -12.14 -16.27 -8.39
N CYS A 99 -13.07 -15.88 -9.25
CA CYS A 99 -13.06 -14.56 -9.85
C CYS A 99 -13.68 -13.53 -8.88
N CYS A 100 -13.14 -12.33 -8.74
CA CYS A 100 -11.87 -11.82 -9.28
C CYS A 100 -11.22 -10.84 -8.29
N MET A 101 -9.94 -10.54 -8.51
CA MET A 101 -9.20 -9.45 -7.90
C MET A 101 -8.86 -8.40 -8.95
N THR A 102 -9.22 -7.15 -8.66
CA THR A 102 -8.77 -5.98 -9.40
C THR A 102 -7.49 -5.43 -8.77
N TYR A 103 -6.44 -5.19 -9.55
CA TYR A 103 -5.13 -4.71 -9.06
C TYR A 103 -4.40 -3.88 -10.14
N PRO A 104 -3.40 -3.05 -9.78
CA PRO A 104 -2.64 -2.26 -10.76
C PRO A 104 -1.96 -3.13 -11.81
N VAL A 105 -2.07 -2.78 -13.10
CA VAL A 105 -1.26 -3.44 -14.13
C VAL A 105 0.21 -3.09 -13.89
N GLU A 106 0.53 -1.81 -13.76
CA GLU A 106 1.87 -1.38 -13.36
C GLU A 106 2.02 -1.50 -11.84
N TRP A 107 3.03 -2.26 -11.38
CA TRP A 107 3.31 -2.39 -9.95
C TRP A 107 3.55 -1.03 -9.28
N GLN A 108 2.97 -0.85 -8.09
CA GLN A 108 3.03 0.39 -7.33
C GLN A 108 3.81 0.17 -6.02
N PRO A 109 4.99 0.78 -5.81
CA PRO A 109 5.82 0.55 -4.62
C PRO A 109 5.14 0.95 -3.30
N ASP A 110 4.30 1.98 -3.37
CA ASP A 110 3.63 2.55 -2.21
C ASP A 110 2.27 1.91 -1.94
N LEU A 111 1.82 0.96 -2.77
CA LEU A 111 0.57 0.24 -2.55
C LEU A 111 0.61 -0.52 -1.23
N LYS A 112 -0.39 -0.25 -0.39
CA LYS A 112 -0.65 -0.94 0.86
C LYS A 112 -2.04 -1.55 0.80
N LEU A 113 -2.10 -2.87 0.99
CA LEU A 113 -3.35 -3.60 1.03
C LEU A 113 -3.78 -3.88 2.48
N THR A 114 -5.05 -4.22 2.61
CA THR A 114 -5.60 -4.90 3.76
C THR A 114 -6.03 -6.30 3.33
N VAL A 115 -5.63 -7.31 4.10
CA VAL A 115 -6.13 -8.67 3.94
C VAL A 115 -6.98 -9.01 5.13
N ARG A 116 -8.22 -9.43 4.92
CA ARG A 116 -9.12 -9.95 5.95
C ARG A 116 -9.45 -11.40 5.67
N TRP A 117 -9.45 -12.24 6.69
CA TRP A 117 -9.82 -13.65 6.51
C TRP A 117 -10.59 -14.17 7.71
N LEU A 118 -11.54 -15.05 7.43
CA LEU A 118 -12.28 -15.79 8.43
C LEU A 118 -11.58 -17.14 8.62
N VAL A 119 -11.08 -17.38 9.82
CA VAL A 119 -10.43 -18.64 10.18
C VAL A 119 -11.24 -19.38 11.23
N GLU A 120 -11.41 -20.67 11.02
CA GLU A 120 -12.05 -21.57 11.98
C GLU A 120 -10.96 -22.23 12.83
N LYS A 121 -10.90 -21.84 14.11
CA LYS A 121 -9.93 -22.35 15.09
C LYS A 121 -10.63 -23.30 16.07
N LYS A 122 -9.96 -24.42 16.37
CA LYS A 122 -10.43 -25.39 17.36
C LYS A 122 -9.94 -25.00 18.76
N LYS A 123 -10.87 -24.87 19.71
CA LYS A 123 -10.57 -24.61 21.12
C LYS A 123 -10.12 -25.89 21.85
N PRO A 124 -9.52 -25.78 23.05
CA PRO A 124 -9.12 -26.94 23.85
C PRO A 124 -10.27 -27.90 24.19
N ASP A 125 -11.50 -27.39 24.29
CA ASP A 125 -12.72 -28.18 24.54
C ASP A 125 -13.24 -28.91 23.29
N GLY A 126 -12.57 -28.74 22.15
CA GLY A 126 -12.89 -29.38 20.89
C GLY A 126 -13.86 -28.59 20.00
N LYS A 127 -14.45 -27.50 20.48
CA LYS A 127 -15.37 -26.68 19.70
C LYS A 127 -14.65 -25.86 18.63
N VAL A 128 -15.30 -25.67 17.49
CA VAL A 128 -14.79 -24.82 16.40
C VAL A 128 -15.42 -23.44 16.51
N PHE A 129 -14.58 -22.42 16.46
CA PHE A 129 -15.00 -21.02 16.48
C PHE A 129 -14.38 -20.30 15.28
N GLY A 130 -15.22 -19.63 14.50
CA GLY A 130 -14.78 -18.68 13.50
C GLY A 130 -14.28 -17.39 14.14
N TYR A 131 -13.21 -16.83 13.58
CA TYR A 131 -12.66 -15.52 13.95
C TYR A 131 -12.22 -14.77 12.70
N TRP A 132 -12.61 -13.51 12.59
CA TRP A 132 -12.05 -12.60 11.61
C TRP A 132 -10.68 -12.12 12.05
N TYR A 133 -9.72 -12.19 11.13
CA TYR A 133 -8.39 -11.62 11.25
C TYR A 133 -8.19 -10.57 10.17
N LYS A 134 -7.31 -9.62 10.44
CA LYS A 134 -6.91 -8.56 9.53
C LYS A 134 -5.40 -8.34 9.59
N ALA A 135 -4.78 -8.23 8.43
CA ALA A 135 -3.44 -7.70 8.25
C ALA A 135 -3.55 -6.39 7.46
N GLU A 136 -3.00 -5.31 8.00
CA GLU A 136 -2.93 -4.01 7.33
C GLU A 136 -1.52 -3.74 6.81
N ASN A 137 -1.39 -2.75 5.93
CA ASN A 137 -0.11 -2.36 5.34
C ASN A 137 0.61 -3.49 4.59
N VAL A 138 -0.15 -4.45 4.05
CA VAL A 138 0.41 -5.58 3.30
C VAL A 138 1.01 -5.05 2.00
N ARG A 139 2.30 -5.34 1.81
CA ARG A 139 3.05 -4.99 0.60
C ARG A 139 3.10 -6.18 -0.35
N ILE A 140 3.19 -5.90 -1.64
CA ILE A 140 3.42 -6.92 -2.66
C ILE A 140 4.83 -6.73 -3.21
N ALA A 141 5.53 -7.84 -3.44
CA ALA A 141 6.77 -7.81 -4.21
C ALA A 141 6.53 -7.23 -5.61
N GLN A 142 7.55 -6.61 -6.19
CA GLN A 142 7.47 -6.12 -7.56
C GLN A 142 7.08 -7.26 -8.50
N TYR A 143 6.20 -6.97 -9.45
CA TYR A 143 5.77 -7.92 -10.47
C TYR A 143 5.69 -7.22 -11.84
N ASP A 144 5.84 -7.99 -12.91
CA ASP A 144 5.52 -7.57 -14.27
C ASP A 144 4.04 -7.84 -14.58
N GLY A 145 3.23 -6.78 -14.57
CA GLY A 145 1.79 -6.89 -14.85
C GLY A 145 1.43 -7.45 -16.22
N LYS A 146 2.34 -7.43 -17.19
CA LYS A 146 2.09 -8.03 -18.52
C LYS A 146 2.15 -9.56 -18.49
N ASN A 147 2.87 -10.11 -17.52
CA ASN A 147 3.04 -11.54 -17.32
C ASN A 147 2.36 -12.04 -16.04
N ALA A 148 1.72 -11.13 -15.29
CA ALA A 148 0.99 -11.44 -14.07
C ALA A 148 -0.15 -12.44 -14.34
N GLY A 149 -0.30 -13.41 -13.43
CA GLY A 149 -1.46 -14.28 -13.35
C GLY A 149 -2.32 -13.98 -12.12
N ALA A 150 -3.10 -14.98 -11.70
CA ALA A 150 -3.97 -14.91 -10.53
C ALA A 150 -3.24 -14.39 -9.29
N VAL A 151 -3.96 -13.65 -8.44
CA VAL A 151 -3.46 -13.15 -7.16
C VAL A 151 -3.57 -14.23 -6.09
N TRP A 152 -2.52 -14.45 -5.31
CA TRP A 152 -2.45 -15.51 -4.31
C TRP A 152 -2.44 -14.98 -2.88
N GLY A 153 -3.40 -15.42 -2.08
CA GLY A 153 -3.34 -15.33 -0.62
C GLY A 153 -2.60 -16.53 -0.04
N ILE A 154 -1.42 -16.31 0.56
CA ILE A 154 -0.65 -17.37 1.20
C ILE A 154 -0.71 -17.21 2.72
N PHE A 155 -1.48 -18.08 3.38
CA PHE A 155 -1.65 -18.09 4.82
C PHE A 155 -0.57 -18.94 5.49
N LEU A 156 0.10 -18.36 6.47
CA LEU A 156 1.28 -18.91 7.13
C LEU A 156 1.04 -19.08 8.64
N PRO A 157 1.73 -20.03 9.30
CA PRO A 157 1.66 -20.20 10.75
C PRO A 157 1.93 -18.89 11.51
N GLY A 158 1.27 -18.74 12.66
CA GLY A 158 1.36 -17.53 13.47
C GLY A 158 0.47 -16.38 12.98
N ASP A 159 -0.63 -16.70 12.30
CA ASP A 159 -1.58 -15.71 11.76
C ASP A 159 -0.94 -14.70 10.80
N ARG A 160 0.00 -15.20 9.98
CA ARG A 160 0.74 -14.40 9.00
C ARG A 160 0.19 -14.62 7.61
N VAL A 161 0.34 -13.63 6.74
CA VAL A 161 -0.10 -13.72 5.35
C VAL A 161 0.90 -13.07 4.41
N ARG A 162 1.06 -13.65 3.22
CA ARG A 162 1.75 -13.02 2.09
C ARG A 162 0.80 -12.95 0.90
N VAL A 163 0.75 -11.80 0.23
CA VAL A 163 0.10 -11.66 -1.08
C VAL A 163 1.17 -11.80 -2.16
N MET A 164 0.92 -12.65 -3.15
CA MET A 164 1.79 -12.84 -4.30
C MET A 164 1.03 -12.60 -5.60
N VAL A 165 1.74 -12.04 -6.57
CA VAL A 165 1.29 -11.92 -7.96
C VAL A 165 2.37 -12.59 -8.82
N PRO A 166 2.18 -13.86 -9.22
CA PRO A 166 3.14 -14.57 -10.06
C PRO A 166 3.20 -13.94 -11.44
N ASP A 167 4.40 -13.70 -11.94
CA ASP A 167 4.66 -13.03 -13.22
C ASP A 167 5.66 -13.78 -14.10
N GLY A 168 6.03 -15.00 -13.71
CA GLY A 168 7.05 -15.81 -14.40
C GLY A 168 8.48 -15.34 -14.16
N ASP A 169 8.68 -14.15 -13.59
CA ASP A 169 9.96 -13.69 -13.08
C ASP A 169 10.14 -14.20 -11.64
N HIS A 170 11.37 -14.59 -11.30
CA HIS A 170 11.67 -15.12 -9.97
C HIS A 170 12.17 -14.03 -9.01
N ASP A 171 12.37 -12.82 -9.51
CA ASP A 171 12.75 -11.66 -8.70
C ASP A 171 11.62 -11.30 -7.71
N GLY A 172 11.99 -10.90 -6.48
CA GLY A 172 11.02 -10.65 -5.39
C GLY A 172 10.33 -11.90 -4.81
N GLY A 173 10.55 -13.09 -5.37
CA GLY A 173 10.05 -14.35 -4.86
C GLY A 173 8.57 -14.61 -5.13
N ASN A 174 8.02 -14.11 -6.24
CA ASN A 174 6.63 -14.34 -6.68
C ASN A 174 6.42 -15.73 -7.33
N ASN A 175 7.02 -16.77 -6.77
CA ASN A 175 6.85 -18.15 -7.26
C ASN A 175 6.02 -18.97 -6.27
N VAL A 176 4.77 -19.25 -6.61
CA VAL A 176 3.81 -19.97 -5.75
C VAL A 176 4.20 -21.42 -5.46
N ASN A 177 5.12 -22.00 -6.24
CA ASN A 177 5.66 -23.34 -5.96
C ASN A 177 6.65 -23.32 -4.79
N ASN A 178 7.17 -22.15 -4.42
CA ASN A 178 8.09 -21.95 -3.32
C ASN A 178 7.33 -21.38 -2.12
N ARG A 179 7.37 -22.07 -0.98
CA ARG A 179 6.85 -21.50 0.26
C ARG A 179 7.64 -20.23 0.60
N PRO A 180 6.97 -19.12 0.96
CA PRO A 180 7.63 -17.94 1.53
C PRO A 180 8.58 -18.33 2.67
N ALA A 181 9.78 -17.75 2.70
CA ALA A 181 10.67 -17.90 3.85
C ALA A 181 10.08 -17.15 5.05
N ASP A 182 10.28 -17.62 6.28
CA ASP A 182 9.63 -17.00 7.46
C ASP A 182 10.09 -15.56 7.73
N ASN A 183 11.25 -15.15 7.20
CA ASN A 183 11.80 -13.79 7.23
C ASN A 183 11.46 -12.96 5.97
N ASP A 184 10.52 -13.46 5.18
CA ASP A 184 9.77 -12.77 4.14
C ASP A 184 9.50 -11.26 4.33
N PRO A 185 10.13 -10.26 3.67
CA PRO A 185 9.78 -8.86 3.94
C PRO A 185 8.38 -8.45 3.47
N TYR A 186 7.71 -9.31 2.68
CA TYR A 186 6.32 -9.14 2.23
C TYR A 186 5.33 -9.96 3.05
N ILE A 187 5.78 -10.67 4.09
CA ILE A 187 4.90 -11.29 5.07
C ILE A 187 4.38 -10.20 6.01
N ALA A 188 3.05 -10.13 6.14
CA ALA A 188 2.37 -9.28 7.10
C ALA A 188 1.79 -10.11 8.26
N GLN A 189 1.77 -9.50 9.44
CA GLN A 189 1.16 -10.08 10.62
C GLN A 189 -0.34 -9.77 10.66
N GLY A 190 -1.15 -10.79 10.85
CA GLY A 190 -2.56 -10.68 11.16
C GLY A 190 -2.80 -10.48 12.65
N VAL A 191 -3.85 -9.73 12.96
CA VAL A 191 -4.42 -9.60 14.30
C VAL A 191 -5.92 -9.86 14.24
N LEU A 192 -6.55 -10.12 15.37
CA LEU A 192 -8.01 -10.21 15.45
C LEU A 192 -8.63 -8.90 14.95
N ASP A 193 -9.61 -9.01 14.05
CA ASP A 193 -10.40 -7.87 13.60
C ASP A 193 -11.57 -7.68 14.55
N GLU A 194 -11.38 -6.93 15.64
CA GLU A 194 -12.43 -6.71 16.65
C GLU A 194 -13.70 -6.09 16.04
N GLU A 195 -13.54 -5.21 15.05
CA GLU A 195 -14.66 -4.59 14.35
C GLU A 195 -15.47 -5.63 13.60
N TRP A 196 -14.83 -6.47 12.79
CA TRP A 196 -15.53 -7.49 12.01
C TRP A 196 -16.06 -8.63 12.86
N ASN A 197 -15.35 -9.04 13.91
CA ASN A 197 -15.88 -10.02 14.85
C ASN A 197 -17.12 -9.50 15.61
N ARG A 198 -17.28 -8.18 15.76
CA ARG A 198 -18.48 -7.56 16.33
C ARG A 198 -19.60 -7.39 15.31
N LEU A 199 -19.31 -6.91 14.11
CA LEU A 199 -20.32 -6.58 13.09
C LEU A 199 -20.79 -7.81 12.30
N TYR A 200 -19.90 -8.77 12.11
CA TYR A 200 -20.11 -10.00 11.34
C TYR A 200 -19.67 -11.20 12.19
N PRO A 201 -20.33 -11.43 13.34
CA PRO A 201 -19.94 -12.50 14.26
C PRO A 201 -19.98 -13.84 13.51
N PRO A 202 -18.86 -14.58 13.48
CA PRO A 202 -18.83 -15.87 12.80
C PRO A 202 -19.75 -16.89 13.46
N ALA A 203 -20.13 -17.92 12.70
CA ALA A 203 -20.82 -19.06 13.29
C ALA A 203 -19.95 -19.75 14.37
N HIS A 204 -20.61 -20.30 15.38
CA HIS A 204 -20.00 -21.00 16.50
C HIS A 204 -20.75 -22.32 16.72
N ASP A 205 -20.02 -23.40 16.98
CA ASP A 205 -20.56 -24.73 17.31
C ASP A 205 -20.90 -24.91 18.80
#